data_AF-A0A957K055-F1
#
_entry.id   AF-A0A957K055-F1
#
_cell.length_a   1.000
_cell.length_b   1.000
_cell.length_c   1.000
_cell.angle_alpha   90.00
_cell.angle_beta   90.00
_cell.angle_gamma   90.00
#
_symmetry.space_group_name_H-M   'P 1'
#
loop_
_entity.id
_entity.type
_entity.pdbx_description
1 polymer ?
#
loop_
_entity_poly.entity_id
_entity_poly.type
_entity_poly.pdbx_seq_one_letter_code
_entity_poly.pdbx_strand_id
1 'polypeptide(L)'
;MSHLVQRRRWPAISLLIASLLLLVATGPRALADEYSVTLDGLRDGSYVLIAGDPAGDLASPGPADWSGTSWTDLTNLYVTADAATLYVYADLPGYFFDAGDSGNDSSGTIGLAIDTDGLPDSGGGNDAWGTAISFGYTTINGFSNGNGFRPDYLIRGNVSNDGGWTELRTWAGNWDNGAGSNWGGINGGEIGSHIAYSFGNGVELAIPLSDIGSPALADIRLQFFATQDGGGKGAYDTVPSDDQSTGWDDATTQTQLVSVPLAVDPAGDLASPGPADWVGVAWTDMSRLHAWADDQNIYLFINSPAYDPAVSSGQLGLAIDTGPGGGNFDPWGNAISYDYQFTNQNLGSTPTAAANLPDYIIRGNVF
;
A
#
# COMPACT_ATOMS: atom_id res chain seq x y z
N MET A 1 -85.61 34.63 40.66
CA MET A 1 -84.56 34.32 41.66
C MET A 1 -83.39 33.74 40.89
N SER A 2 -82.51 34.63 40.41
CA SER A 2 -81.12 34.80 40.89
C SER A 2 -80.22 33.63 40.48
N HIS A 3 -79.50 33.75 39.37
CA HIS A 3 -78.09 34.19 39.34
C HIS A 3 -77.20 33.32 40.25
N LEU A 4 -76.23 32.59 39.70
CA LEU A 4 -74.87 33.12 39.52
C LEU A 4 -73.92 32.08 38.91
N VAL A 5 -73.25 32.53 37.85
CA VAL A 5 -71.97 32.04 37.34
C VAL A 5 -70.87 32.39 38.33
N GLN A 6 -69.96 31.47 38.65
CA GLN A 6 -68.58 31.76 39.07
C GLN A 6 -67.75 30.47 39.01
N ARG A 7 -66.91 30.28 37.98
CA ARG A 7 -65.48 30.65 37.96
C ARG A 7 -64.78 30.40 39.31
N ARG A 8 -63.81 29.48 39.35
CA ARG A 8 -62.37 29.81 39.43
C ARG A 8 -61.48 28.61 39.80
N ARG A 9 -60.30 28.68 39.17
CA ARG A 9 -58.94 28.46 39.71
C ARG A 9 -58.41 27.04 39.84
N TRP A 10 -57.48 26.79 38.92
CA TRP A 10 -56.30 25.96 39.05
C TRP A 10 -55.51 26.28 40.34
N PRO A 11 -54.95 25.25 40.98
CA PRO A 11 -53.55 25.21 41.39
C PRO A 11 -52.86 24.09 40.57
N ALA A 12 -51.85 24.36 39.74
CA ALA A 12 -50.47 24.66 40.12
C ALA A 12 -49.83 23.54 40.97
N ILE A 13 -48.77 22.93 40.41
CA ILE A 13 -47.57 22.40 41.10
C ILE A 13 -47.79 21.00 41.73
N SER A 14 -47.41 19.90 41.07
CA SER A 14 -46.09 19.20 41.16
C SER A 14 -46.38 17.70 40.86
N LEU A 15 -45.55 16.81 40.34
CA LEU A 15 -44.10 16.71 40.16
C LEU A 15 -43.84 15.50 39.22
N LEU A 16 -42.87 15.66 38.32
CA LEU A 16 -41.85 14.68 37.89
C LEU A 16 -42.20 13.35 37.18
N ILE A 17 -41.37 13.03 36.17
CA ILE A 17 -41.21 11.75 35.44
C ILE A 17 -42.22 11.60 34.29
N ALA A 18 -41.90 11.67 33.00
CA ALA A 18 -40.70 11.30 32.28
C ALA A 18 -40.56 12.17 31.01
N SER A 19 -39.74 13.21 31.08
CA SER A 19 -39.09 13.75 29.88
C SER A 19 -37.76 13.01 29.76
N LEU A 20 -37.80 11.79 29.22
CA LEU A 20 -36.59 11.18 28.69
C LEU A 20 -36.22 12.01 27.47
N LEU A 21 -35.45 13.08 27.70
CA LEU A 21 -34.62 13.70 26.68
C LEU A 21 -33.82 12.56 26.06
N LEU A 22 -34.24 12.13 24.87
CA LEU A 22 -33.37 11.44 23.94
C LEU A 22 -32.33 12.48 23.50
N LEU A 23 -31.39 12.76 24.39
CA LEU A 23 -30.14 13.38 24.06
C LEU A 23 -29.40 12.32 23.25
N VAL A 24 -29.74 12.22 21.96
CA VAL A 24 -28.85 11.61 20.98
C VAL A 24 -27.56 12.42 21.14
N ALA A 25 -26.58 11.81 21.77
CA ALA A 25 -25.26 12.40 21.88
C ALA A 25 -24.74 12.50 20.44
N THR A 26 -24.94 13.65 19.81
CA THR A 26 -24.18 14.10 18.64
C THR A 26 -22.79 14.50 19.12
N GLY A 27 -22.13 13.59 19.84
CA GLY A 27 -20.68 13.64 19.88
C GLY A 27 -20.20 13.46 18.44
N PRO A 28 -19.10 14.12 18.04
CA PRO A 28 -18.44 13.72 16.80
C PRO A 28 -18.24 12.21 16.89
N ARG A 29 -18.94 11.45 16.04
CA ARG A 29 -18.55 10.07 15.80
C ARG A 29 -17.15 10.21 15.25
N ALA A 30 -16.17 9.65 15.96
CA ALA A 30 -14.86 9.46 15.38
C ALA A 30 -15.11 8.83 14.00
N LEU A 31 -14.62 9.49 12.95
CA LEU A 31 -14.45 8.82 11.67
C LEU A 31 -13.76 7.50 11.98
N ALA A 32 -14.22 6.40 11.37
CA ALA A 32 -13.62 5.08 11.56
C ALA A 32 -12.11 5.26 11.60
N ASP A 33 -11.47 4.80 12.70
CA ASP A 33 -10.01 4.90 12.86
C ASP A 33 -9.41 4.50 11.53
N GLU A 34 -8.76 5.45 10.87
CA GLU A 34 -7.84 5.17 9.79
C GLU A 34 -6.94 4.07 10.34
N TYR A 35 -6.97 2.87 9.75
CA TYR A 35 -6.30 1.71 10.33
C TYR A 35 -4.84 2.07 10.59
N SER A 36 -4.50 2.34 11.85
CA SER A 36 -3.17 2.79 12.22
C SER A 36 -2.23 1.60 12.12
N VAL A 37 -1.25 1.69 11.22
CA VAL A 37 -0.20 0.69 11.12
C VAL A 37 0.74 0.86 12.30
N THR A 38 1.03 -0.25 13.00
CA THR A 38 2.01 -0.26 14.09
C THR A 38 3.27 -0.94 13.60
N LEU A 39 4.36 -0.18 13.49
CA LEU A 39 5.66 -0.73 13.11
C LEU A 39 6.20 -1.68 14.19
N ASP A 40 5.96 -2.98 14.01
CA ASP A 40 6.35 -4.02 14.97
C ASP A 40 6.78 -5.35 14.32
N GLY A 41 6.80 -5.41 12.98
CA GLY A 41 7.22 -6.60 12.24
C GLY A 41 6.10 -7.63 12.07
N LEU A 42 4.87 -7.30 12.46
CA LEU A 42 3.66 -8.08 12.21
C LEU A 42 2.80 -7.42 11.14
N ARG A 43 2.15 -8.24 10.33
CA ARG A 43 1.25 -7.72 9.30
C ARG A 43 -0.08 -7.29 9.90
N ASP A 44 -0.34 -6.00 9.90
CA ASP A 44 -1.65 -5.43 10.23
C ASP A 44 -2.73 -5.78 9.20
N GLY A 45 -4.01 -5.68 9.59
CA GLY A 45 -5.14 -5.99 8.72
C GLY A 45 -5.35 -5.02 7.54
N SER A 46 -4.66 -3.87 7.53
CA SER A 46 -4.75 -2.85 6.47
C SER A 46 -3.85 -3.12 5.27
N TYR A 47 -2.92 -4.06 5.38
CA TYR A 47 -2.01 -4.45 4.30
C TYR A 47 -2.73 -5.17 3.17
N VAL A 48 -2.38 -4.82 1.94
CA VAL A 48 -2.90 -5.45 0.72
C VAL A 48 -1.79 -6.23 0.05
N LEU A 49 -2.08 -7.48 -0.33
CA LEU A 49 -1.16 -8.33 -1.10
C LEU A 49 -0.98 -7.73 -2.49
N ILE A 50 0.27 -7.53 -2.90
CA ILE A 50 0.59 -6.98 -4.22
C ILE A 50 1.36 -7.95 -5.10
N ALA A 51 2.19 -8.81 -4.50
CA ALA A 51 2.97 -9.81 -5.22
C ALA A 51 3.21 -11.03 -4.34
N GLY A 52 3.47 -12.16 -4.98
CA GLY A 52 3.86 -13.39 -4.31
C GLY A 52 4.96 -14.12 -5.05
N ASP A 53 5.56 -15.06 -4.35
CA ASP A 53 6.57 -15.99 -4.80
C ASP A 53 6.26 -17.40 -4.24
N PRO A 54 6.50 -18.50 -5.00
CA PRO A 54 6.21 -19.86 -4.53
C PRO A 54 7.10 -20.30 -3.36
N ALA A 55 6.50 -20.54 -2.20
CA ALA A 55 7.22 -21.10 -1.05
C ALA A 55 8.01 -22.39 -1.37
N GLY A 56 9.22 -22.48 -0.84
CA GLY A 56 10.11 -23.63 -0.95
C GLY A 56 10.80 -23.76 -2.30
N ASP A 57 10.90 -22.67 -3.06
CA ASP A 57 11.49 -22.65 -4.40
C ASP A 57 12.94 -22.17 -4.45
N LEU A 58 13.51 -21.75 -3.31
CA LEU A 58 14.91 -21.34 -3.18
C LEU A 58 15.84 -22.21 -4.03
N ALA A 59 16.40 -21.61 -5.09
CA ALA A 59 17.26 -22.29 -6.03
C ALA A 59 18.53 -22.87 -5.36
N SER A 60 18.99 -22.27 -4.26
CA SER A 60 20.15 -22.73 -3.49
C SER A 60 20.08 -22.29 -2.02
N PRO A 61 20.15 -23.22 -1.04
CA PRO A 61 20.20 -22.89 0.39
C PRO A 61 21.61 -22.44 0.85
N GLY A 62 22.44 -21.92 -0.06
CA GLY A 62 23.83 -21.57 0.23
C GLY A 62 24.81 -22.76 0.30
N PRO A 63 26.11 -22.50 0.54
CA PRO A 63 27.15 -23.52 0.58
C PRO A 63 26.88 -24.56 1.66
N ALA A 64 26.99 -25.83 1.29
CA ALA A 64 26.89 -26.96 2.22
C ALA A 64 25.60 -26.99 3.06
N ASP A 65 24.48 -26.58 2.44
CA ASP A 65 23.16 -26.55 3.08
C ASP A 65 23.13 -25.66 4.34
N TRP A 66 23.78 -24.49 4.26
CA TRP A 66 23.85 -23.59 5.39
C TRP A 66 22.45 -23.06 5.77
N SER A 67 21.97 -23.45 6.94
CA SER A 67 20.66 -23.04 7.47
C SER A 67 20.50 -21.52 7.62
N GLY A 68 21.59 -20.76 7.69
CA GLY A 68 21.56 -19.31 7.88
C GLY A 68 20.92 -18.51 6.76
N THR A 69 20.63 -19.13 5.60
CA THR A 69 19.90 -18.51 4.48
C THR A 69 18.51 -19.09 4.25
N SER A 70 18.05 -20.07 5.02
CA SER A 70 16.70 -20.63 4.77
C SER A 70 15.58 -19.60 5.01
N TRP A 71 15.87 -18.52 5.73
CA TRP A 71 14.94 -17.41 5.93
C TRP A 71 14.68 -16.60 4.66
N THR A 72 15.54 -16.73 3.63
CA THR A 72 15.40 -15.97 2.40
C THR A 72 14.31 -16.51 1.48
N ASP A 73 13.62 -17.61 1.83
CA ASP A 73 12.43 -18.11 1.11
C ASP A 73 11.26 -17.15 1.35
N LEU A 74 11.23 -16.09 0.55
CA LEU A 74 10.21 -15.05 0.55
C LEU A 74 8.93 -15.65 -0.05
N THR A 75 7.76 -15.11 0.32
CA THR A 75 6.50 -15.66 -0.21
C THR A 75 5.51 -14.60 -0.65
N ASN A 76 5.37 -13.52 0.11
CA ASN A 76 4.39 -12.49 -0.20
C ASN A 76 4.94 -11.10 0.12
N LEU A 77 4.53 -10.13 -0.70
CA LEU A 77 4.79 -8.71 -0.50
C LEU A 77 3.46 -7.99 -0.38
N TYR A 78 3.35 -7.20 0.68
CA TYR A 78 2.18 -6.41 1.00
C TYR A 78 2.53 -4.95 1.15
N VAL A 79 1.55 -4.09 0.89
CA VAL A 79 1.68 -2.66 1.13
C VAL A 79 0.42 -2.06 1.71
N THR A 80 0.60 -0.98 2.44
CA THR A 80 -0.44 0.01 2.70
C THR A 80 0.23 1.38 2.78
N ALA A 81 -0.57 2.43 2.84
CA ALA A 81 -0.04 3.79 2.95
C ALA A 81 -1.06 4.69 3.62
N ASP A 82 -0.57 5.69 4.33
CA ASP A 82 -1.33 6.85 4.77
C ASP A 82 -0.84 8.11 4.02
N ALA A 83 -1.23 9.30 4.49
CA ALA A 83 -0.85 10.55 3.86
C ALA A 83 0.64 10.91 3.92
N ALA A 84 1.42 10.27 4.79
CA ALA A 84 2.82 10.59 5.05
C ALA A 84 3.77 9.40 4.84
N THR A 85 3.27 8.17 4.91
CA THR A 85 4.10 6.96 5.02
C THR A 85 3.60 5.87 4.08
N LEU A 86 4.52 5.30 3.30
CA LEU A 86 4.35 4.01 2.65
C LEU A 86 4.81 2.92 3.62
N TYR A 87 3.96 1.95 3.86
CA TYR A 87 4.26 0.78 4.65
C TYR A 87 4.41 -0.44 3.73
N VAL A 88 5.51 -1.17 3.87
CA VAL A 88 5.81 -2.38 3.10
C VAL A 88 6.03 -3.53 4.08
N TYR A 89 5.42 -4.68 3.81
CA TYR A 89 5.58 -5.89 4.61
C TYR A 89 5.95 -7.06 3.71
N ALA A 90 6.99 -7.80 4.06
CA ALA A 90 7.39 -9.03 3.36
C ALA A 90 7.32 -10.22 4.32
N ASP A 91 6.65 -11.29 3.89
CA ASP A 91 6.61 -12.56 4.62
C ASP A 91 8.04 -13.18 4.60
N LEU A 92 8.58 -13.44 5.79
CA LEU A 92 9.85 -14.15 6.04
C LEU A 92 9.60 -15.35 6.96
N PRO A 93 8.87 -16.40 6.50
CA PRO A 93 8.43 -17.49 7.37
C PRO A 93 9.60 -18.29 7.97
N GLY A 94 10.75 -18.31 7.30
CA GLY A 94 11.98 -18.94 7.79
C GLY A 94 12.84 -18.03 8.67
N TYR A 95 12.47 -16.75 8.88
CA TYR A 95 13.24 -15.83 9.71
C TYR A 95 13.18 -16.24 11.17
N PHE A 96 14.34 -16.61 11.69
CA PHE A 96 14.51 -17.02 13.06
C PHE A 96 15.79 -16.41 13.64
N PHE A 97 15.71 -16.04 14.91
CA PHE A 97 16.85 -15.61 15.70
C PHE A 97 16.73 -16.13 17.13
N ASP A 98 17.83 -16.65 17.67
CA ASP A 98 17.98 -17.05 19.06
C ASP A 98 19.19 -16.34 19.67
N ALA A 99 18.93 -15.38 20.58
CA ALA A 99 19.97 -14.67 21.33
C ALA A 99 20.89 -15.58 22.17
N GLY A 100 20.61 -16.89 22.23
CA GLY A 100 21.31 -17.91 22.99
C GLY A 100 22.39 -18.73 22.26
N ASP A 101 22.85 -18.33 21.06
CA ASP A 101 24.03 -18.94 20.38
C ASP A 101 23.79 -20.38 19.87
N SER A 102 22.77 -20.58 19.03
CA SER A 102 22.44 -21.91 18.47
C SER A 102 23.02 -22.18 17.07
N GLY A 103 23.73 -21.22 16.46
CA GLY A 103 24.33 -21.37 15.13
C GLY A 103 23.31 -21.48 13.98
N ASN A 104 22.02 -21.30 14.26
CA ASN A 104 20.90 -21.32 13.32
C ASN A 104 20.27 -19.94 13.13
N ASP A 105 20.95 -18.88 13.55
CA ASP A 105 20.45 -17.52 13.39
C ASP A 105 20.41 -17.15 11.92
N SER A 106 19.32 -16.48 11.53
CA SER A 106 19.19 -15.87 10.21
C SER A 106 20.28 -14.82 10.05
N SER A 107 20.97 -14.86 8.90
CA SER A 107 21.98 -13.86 8.59
C SER A 107 21.96 -13.51 7.11
N GLY A 108 22.36 -12.28 6.81
CA GLY A 108 22.31 -11.71 5.48
C GLY A 108 21.62 -10.36 5.48
N THR A 109 21.13 -9.98 4.30
CA THR A 109 20.60 -8.65 4.06
C THR A 109 19.34 -8.71 3.20
N ILE A 110 18.37 -7.89 3.56
CA ILE A 110 17.19 -7.62 2.73
C ILE A 110 17.48 -6.47 1.78
N GLY A 111 16.66 -6.30 0.76
CA GLY A 111 16.62 -5.10 -0.06
C GLY A 111 15.21 -4.83 -0.58
N LEU A 112 14.90 -3.55 -0.78
CA LEU A 112 13.70 -3.08 -1.46
C LEU A 112 14.11 -2.11 -2.55
N ALA A 113 13.83 -2.47 -3.80
CA ALA A 113 13.96 -1.60 -4.94
C ALA A 113 12.66 -0.82 -5.16
N ILE A 114 12.77 0.50 -5.35
CA ILE A 114 11.65 1.42 -5.50
C ILE A 114 11.87 2.27 -6.75
N ASP A 115 10.92 2.20 -7.69
CA ASP A 115 10.80 3.12 -8.83
C ASP A 115 9.55 3.98 -8.61
N THR A 116 9.72 5.29 -8.70
CA THR A 116 8.69 6.30 -8.36
C THR A 116 8.24 7.10 -9.57
N ASP A 117 9.08 7.20 -10.61
CA ASP A 117 8.77 8.01 -11.78
C ASP A 117 8.20 7.20 -12.96
N GLY A 118 8.43 5.87 -12.98
CA GLY A 118 8.01 5.01 -14.07
C GLY A 118 8.62 5.40 -15.42
N LEU A 119 9.80 6.00 -15.43
CA LEU A 119 10.46 6.45 -16.64
C LEU A 119 11.47 5.39 -17.12
N PRO A 120 11.41 4.96 -18.40
CA PRO A 120 12.39 4.06 -18.97
C PRO A 120 13.84 4.56 -18.80
N ASP A 121 14.71 3.66 -18.35
CA ASP A 121 16.13 3.88 -18.09
C ASP A 121 16.44 5.02 -17.08
N SER A 122 15.43 5.51 -16.36
CA SER A 122 15.60 6.31 -15.14
C SER A 122 15.94 5.39 -13.97
N GLY A 123 16.77 5.83 -13.04
CA GLY A 123 17.24 5.00 -11.92
C GLY A 123 18.56 4.25 -12.14
N GLY A 124 18.99 3.52 -11.11
CA GLY A 124 20.28 2.84 -11.08
C GLY A 124 20.22 1.37 -11.48
N GLY A 125 21.07 0.93 -12.40
CA GLY A 125 21.00 -0.42 -12.98
C GLY A 125 21.67 -1.54 -12.17
N ASN A 126 22.18 -1.28 -10.97
CA ASN A 126 22.85 -2.28 -10.12
C ASN A 126 22.62 -1.97 -8.64
N ASP A 127 22.83 -2.94 -7.76
CA ASP A 127 22.80 -2.73 -6.31
C ASP A 127 23.84 -1.69 -5.84
N ALA A 128 23.42 -0.83 -4.92
CA ALA A 128 24.23 0.29 -4.46
C ALA A 128 25.34 -0.10 -3.49
N TRP A 129 25.26 -1.27 -2.85
CA TRP A 129 26.26 -1.78 -1.91
C TRP A 129 27.25 -2.75 -2.57
N GLY A 130 27.22 -2.81 -3.91
CA GLY A 130 28.20 -3.52 -4.72
C GLY A 130 27.98 -5.02 -4.79
N THR A 131 26.82 -5.54 -4.37
CA THR A 131 26.44 -6.94 -4.62
C THR A 131 26.21 -7.18 -6.11
N ALA A 132 26.24 -8.45 -6.53
CA ALA A 132 26.12 -8.86 -7.93
C ALA A 132 24.65 -8.96 -8.39
N ILE A 133 23.88 -7.91 -8.09
CA ILE A 133 22.48 -7.77 -8.48
C ILE A 133 22.38 -6.63 -9.49
N SER A 134 21.90 -6.94 -10.69
CA SER A 134 21.60 -5.95 -11.73
C SER A 134 20.10 -5.74 -11.85
N PHE A 135 19.68 -4.50 -12.08
CA PHE A 135 18.29 -4.11 -12.27
C PHE A 135 18.04 -3.77 -13.74
N GLY A 136 17.20 -4.56 -14.39
CA GLY A 136 16.82 -4.43 -15.79
C GLY A 136 15.35 -4.77 -15.97
N TYR A 137 14.48 -4.10 -15.22
CA TYR A 137 13.07 -4.44 -15.13
C TYR A 137 12.37 -4.23 -16.46
N THR A 138 11.90 -5.30 -17.08
CA THR A 138 11.17 -5.25 -18.36
C THR A 138 9.71 -5.67 -18.22
N THR A 139 9.34 -6.12 -17.03
CA THR A 139 8.04 -6.67 -16.70
C THR A 139 7.49 -5.95 -15.47
N ILE A 140 6.22 -5.51 -15.55
CA ILE A 140 5.50 -4.92 -14.42
C ILE A 140 4.20 -5.70 -14.24
N ASN A 141 3.91 -6.16 -13.02
CA ASN A 141 2.72 -6.96 -12.71
C ASN A 141 2.60 -8.21 -13.62
N GLY A 142 3.72 -8.81 -14.02
CA GLY A 142 3.75 -9.96 -14.95
C GLY A 142 3.57 -9.62 -16.44
N PHE A 143 3.41 -8.34 -16.80
CA PHE A 143 3.28 -7.91 -18.19
C PHE A 143 4.55 -7.25 -18.71
N SER A 144 5.04 -7.72 -19.87
CA SER A 144 6.18 -7.10 -20.53
C SER A 144 5.82 -5.70 -21.01
N ASN A 145 6.64 -4.72 -20.66
CA ASN A 145 6.44 -3.31 -21.01
C ASN A 145 7.45 -2.82 -22.08
N GLY A 146 8.31 -3.72 -22.60
CA GLY A 146 9.26 -3.44 -23.69
C GLY A 146 10.37 -2.41 -23.39
N ASN A 147 10.28 -1.72 -22.26
CA ASN A 147 11.19 -0.70 -21.76
C ASN A 147 11.85 -1.20 -20.47
N GLY A 148 13.14 -0.89 -20.29
CA GLY A 148 13.85 -1.18 -19.04
C GLY A 148 13.58 -0.11 -18.00
N PHE A 149 12.97 -0.46 -16.87
CA PHE A 149 12.84 0.39 -15.68
C PHE A 149 13.97 0.07 -14.70
N ARG A 150 14.31 1.03 -13.84
CA ARG A 150 15.34 0.85 -12.82
C ARG A 150 14.92 1.62 -11.56
N PRO A 151 15.37 1.19 -10.38
CA PRO A 151 14.98 1.85 -9.14
C PRO A 151 15.57 3.25 -9.03
N ASP A 152 14.72 4.18 -8.61
CA ASP A 152 15.11 5.52 -8.14
C ASP A 152 15.69 5.46 -6.73
N TYR A 153 15.21 4.50 -5.92
CA TYR A 153 15.65 4.32 -4.55
C TYR A 153 15.91 2.85 -4.24
N LEU A 154 16.89 2.60 -3.39
CA LEU A 154 17.13 1.30 -2.80
C LEU A 154 17.16 1.42 -1.28
N ILE A 155 16.42 0.55 -0.60
CA ILE A 155 16.60 0.32 0.83
C ILE A 155 17.36 -0.98 1.00
N ARG A 156 18.34 -0.98 1.90
CA ARG A 156 19.02 -2.18 2.39
C ARG A 156 18.98 -2.23 3.89
N GLY A 157 18.98 -3.43 4.44
CA GLY A 157 19.24 -3.64 5.86
C GLY A 157 19.71 -5.05 6.14
N ASN A 158 20.41 -5.24 7.26
CA ASN A 158 20.83 -6.57 7.69
C ASN A 158 19.89 -7.16 8.74
N VAL A 159 19.76 -8.48 8.68
CA VAL A 159 19.16 -9.29 9.74
C VAL A 159 20.29 -9.65 10.73
N SER A 160 20.53 -8.79 11.72
CA SER A 160 21.55 -9.01 12.78
C SER A 160 21.07 -8.50 14.14
N ASN A 161 21.48 -9.20 15.20
CA ASN A 161 21.16 -8.89 16.60
C ASN A 161 22.00 -7.78 17.23
N ASP A 162 23.21 -7.55 16.70
CA ASP A 162 24.14 -6.56 17.22
C ASP A 162 24.45 -5.52 16.15
N GLY A 163 23.90 -4.32 16.34
CA GLY A 163 24.19 -3.18 15.48
C GLY A 163 23.60 -3.32 14.08
N GLY A 164 22.36 -3.80 13.99
CA GLY A 164 21.61 -3.79 12.74
C GLY A 164 21.67 -2.40 12.09
N TRP A 165 21.66 -2.37 10.77
CA TRP A 165 21.65 -1.16 9.97
C TRP A 165 20.58 -1.27 8.89
N THR A 166 20.04 -0.12 8.53
CA THR A 166 19.11 0.07 7.44
C THR A 166 19.41 1.43 6.83
N GLU A 167 19.52 1.45 5.51
CA GLU A 167 19.92 2.65 4.77
C GLU A 167 19.07 2.74 3.51
N LEU A 168 18.54 3.93 3.27
CA LEU A 168 17.94 4.32 2.00
C LEU A 168 19.01 5.01 1.16
N ARG A 169 19.15 4.63 -0.11
CA ARG A 169 19.95 5.35 -1.11
C ARG A 169 19.08 5.84 -2.24
N THR A 170 19.36 7.07 -2.65
CA THR A 170 18.70 7.72 -3.80
C THR A 170 19.60 7.62 -5.03
N TRP A 171 19.03 7.43 -6.21
CA TRP A 171 19.74 7.54 -7.46
C TRP A 171 19.84 9.00 -7.90
N ALA A 172 21.07 9.48 -8.13
CA ALA A 172 21.32 10.81 -8.69
C ALA A 172 22.30 10.76 -9.87
N GLY A 173 22.18 9.74 -10.71
CA GLY A 173 23.12 9.41 -11.79
C GLY A 173 24.28 8.49 -11.37
N ASN A 174 24.49 8.35 -10.06
CA ASN A 174 25.14 7.22 -9.42
C ASN A 174 24.64 7.12 -7.96
N TRP A 175 24.91 5.99 -7.30
CA TRP A 175 24.49 5.75 -5.92
C TRP A 175 25.33 6.51 -4.88
N ASP A 176 26.61 6.76 -5.16
CA ASP A 176 27.53 7.42 -4.22
C ASP A 176 27.29 8.93 -4.08
N ASN A 177 26.73 9.56 -5.11
CA ASN A 177 26.37 10.98 -5.15
C ASN A 177 24.92 11.22 -4.76
N GLY A 178 24.12 10.16 -4.66
CA GLY A 178 22.77 10.24 -4.12
C GLY A 178 22.80 10.49 -2.62
N ALA A 179 21.80 11.21 -2.10
CA ALA A 179 21.62 11.29 -0.66
C ALA A 179 21.34 9.88 -0.13
N GLY A 180 22.27 9.35 0.68
CA GLY A 180 22.05 8.18 1.52
C GLY A 180 21.51 8.64 2.87
N SER A 181 20.37 8.10 3.28
CA SER A 181 19.80 8.29 4.61
C SER A 181 20.06 7.02 5.42
N ASN A 182 20.98 7.13 6.38
CA ASN A 182 21.16 6.08 7.38
C ASN A 182 19.98 6.15 8.36
N TRP A 183 19.10 5.16 8.29
CA TRP A 183 17.94 5.03 9.17
C TRP A 183 18.30 4.35 10.50
N GLY A 184 19.59 4.07 10.72
CA GLY A 184 20.07 3.25 11.83
C GLY A 184 19.60 1.82 11.63
N GLY A 185 19.63 1.03 12.69
CA GLY A 185 18.91 -0.23 12.68
C GLY A 185 18.59 -0.66 14.09
N ILE A 186 18.40 -1.95 14.25
CA ILE A 186 17.79 -2.50 15.45
C ILE A 186 18.84 -2.61 16.54
N ASN A 187 18.61 -1.94 17.67
CA ASN A 187 19.55 -1.85 18.78
C ASN A 187 18.98 -2.53 20.02
N GLY A 188 19.26 -3.83 20.18
CA GLY A 188 18.85 -4.62 21.35
C GLY A 188 17.39 -5.07 21.37
N GLY A 189 16.68 -5.08 20.22
CA GLY A 189 15.29 -5.52 20.06
C GLY A 189 15.03 -6.09 18.66
N GLU A 190 13.79 -6.01 18.16
CA GLU A 190 13.41 -6.31 16.76
C GLU A 190 12.85 -5.09 16.01
N ILE A 191 12.73 -3.93 16.69
CA ILE A 191 12.03 -2.74 16.18
C ILE A 191 13.01 -1.56 16.13
N GLY A 192 13.16 -0.96 14.95
CA GLY A 192 13.86 0.29 14.68
C GLY A 192 12.90 1.44 14.35
N SER A 193 13.41 2.56 13.85
CA SER A 193 12.57 3.72 13.50
C SER A 193 11.86 3.61 12.14
N HIS A 194 12.40 2.78 11.23
CA HIS A 194 11.89 2.60 9.86
C HIS A 194 11.76 1.13 9.46
N ILE A 195 12.19 0.21 10.32
CA ILE A 195 12.19 -1.23 10.06
C ILE A 195 11.84 -1.98 11.34
N ALA A 196 11.08 -3.06 11.23
CA ALA A 196 10.87 -4.01 12.31
C ALA A 196 10.83 -5.44 11.76
N TYR A 197 11.29 -6.39 12.55
CA TYR A 197 11.18 -7.82 12.25
C TYR A 197 10.32 -8.51 13.30
N SER A 198 9.77 -9.67 12.94
CA SER A 198 9.15 -10.57 13.91
C SER A 198 9.45 -12.02 13.54
N PHE A 199 9.95 -12.79 14.51
CA PHE A 199 10.32 -14.20 14.32
C PHE A 199 9.19 -15.05 13.73
N GLY A 200 9.53 -15.78 12.66
CA GLY A 200 8.63 -16.66 11.93
C GLY A 200 7.52 -15.95 11.17
N ASN A 201 7.54 -14.61 11.13
CA ASN A 201 6.53 -13.80 10.45
C ASN A 201 7.15 -13.08 9.27
N GLY A 202 7.84 -11.96 9.50
CA GLY A 202 8.26 -11.09 8.40
C GLY A 202 9.08 -9.89 8.81
N VAL A 203 9.23 -8.99 7.84
CA VAL A 203 9.84 -7.67 8.00
C VAL A 203 8.88 -6.59 7.53
N GLU A 204 8.85 -5.51 8.27
CA GLU A 204 8.00 -4.36 8.04
C GLU A 204 8.87 -3.10 7.88
N LEU A 205 8.58 -2.30 6.86
CA LEU A 205 9.24 -1.03 6.58
C LEU A 205 8.22 0.10 6.65
N ALA A 206 8.54 1.15 7.40
CA ALA A 206 7.80 2.41 7.42
C ALA A 206 8.62 3.50 6.71
N ILE A 207 8.25 3.76 5.45
CA ILE A 207 8.99 4.62 4.51
C ILE A 207 8.28 5.97 4.44
N PRO A 208 8.87 7.05 4.99
CA PRO A 208 8.30 8.38 4.81
C PRO A 208 8.23 8.73 3.32
N LEU A 209 7.06 9.12 2.84
CA LEU A 209 6.88 9.51 1.43
C LEU A 209 7.80 10.69 1.07
N SER A 210 8.12 11.56 2.02
CA SER A 210 9.10 12.65 1.85
C SER A 210 10.50 12.17 1.51
N ASP A 211 10.89 10.98 1.96
CA ASP A 211 12.23 10.43 1.72
C ASP A 211 12.37 9.87 0.31
N ILE A 212 11.24 9.54 -0.34
CA ILE A 212 11.16 9.04 -1.71
C ILE A 212 10.52 10.06 -2.68
N GLY A 213 10.59 11.35 -2.34
CA GLY A 213 10.20 12.44 -3.26
C GLY A 213 8.72 12.83 -3.26
N SER A 214 7.94 12.36 -2.28
CA SER A 214 6.50 12.59 -2.13
C SER A 214 5.68 12.26 -3.39
N PRO A 215 5.68 10.99 -3.85
CA PRO A 215 5.01 10.55 -5.08
C PRO A 215 3.47 10.48 -4.95
N ALA A 216 2.86 11.36 -4.15
CA ALA A 216 1.41 11.39 -3.96
C ALA A 216 0.71 11.45 -5.33
N LEU A 217 -0.21 10.52 -5.57
CA LEU A 217 -0.97 10.32 -6.82
C LEU A 217 -0.21 9.60 -7.97
N ALA A 218 1.01 9.11 -7.75
CA ALA A 218 1.74 8.29 -8.72
C ALA A 218 1.70 6.79 -8.38
N ASP A 219 1.94 5.96 -9.39
CA ASP A 219 2.22 4.54 -9.18
C ASP A 219 3.65 4.37 -8.66
N ILE A 220 3.81 3.68 -7.53
CA ILE A 220 5.10 3.20 -7.07
C ILE A 220 5.30 1.76 -7.53
N ARG A 221 6.51 1.44 -7.98
CA ARG A 221 6.90 0.09 -8.37
C ARG A 221 7.92 -0.47 -7.40
N LEU A 222 7.72 -1.70 -6.97
CA LEU A 222 8.47 -2.35 -5.91
C LEU A 222 8.99 -3.73 -6.34
N GLN A 223 10.16 -4.10 -5.84
CA GLN A 223 10.61 -5.49 -5.70
C GLN A 223 11.35 -5.62 -4.38
N PHE A 224 10.96 -6.59 -3.57
CA PHE A 224 11.68 -6.97 -2.36
C PHE A 224 12.59 -8.14 -2.67
N PHE A 225 13.78 -8.20 -2.08
CA PHE A 225 14.73 -9.28 -2.28
C PHE A 225 15.54 -9.58 -1.03
N ALA A 226 16.03 -10.81 -0.94
CA ALA A 226 16.92 -11.26 0.12
C ALA A 226 18.25 -11.73 -0.47
N THR A 227 19.35 -11.42 0.20
CA THR A 227 20.72 -11.72 -0.26
C THR A 227 21.70 -11.65 0.91
N GLN A 228 22.99 -11.51 0.61
CA GLN A 228 24.08 -11.35 1.56
C GLN A 228 25.06 -10.25 1.14
N ASP A 229 25.93 -9.87 2.06
CA ASP A 229 27.01 -8.94 1.78
C ASP A 229 28.11 -9.59 0.92
N GLY A 230 28.59 -8.84 -0.07
CA GLY A 230 29.76 -9.22 -0.87
C GLY A 230 29.55 -9.07 -2.37
N GLY A 231 30.63 -8.76 -3.08
CA GLY A 231 30.56 -8.37 -4.49
C GLY A 231 30.20 -9.47 -5.49
N GLY A 232 30.11 -10.72 -5.06
CA GLY A 232 29.67 -11.86 -5.89
C GLY A 232 28.25 -12.33 -5.58
N LYS A 233 27.54 -11.68 -4.65
CA LYS A 233 26.24 -12.15 -4.15
C LYS A 233 25.10 -11.64 -5.02
N GLY A 234 24.35 -12.55 -5.66
CA GLY A 234 23.07 -12.24 -6.27
C GLY A 234 21.91 -12.29 -5.26
N ALA A 235 20.69 -12.05 -5.72
CA ALA A 235 19.49 -12.25 -4.91
C ALA A 235 19.28 -13.75 -4.68
N TYR A 236 19.16 -14.20 -3.44
CA TYR A 236 18.76 -15.59 -3.18
C TYR A 236 17.29 -15.81 -3.49
N ASP A 237 16.49 -14.77 -3.26
CA ASP A 237 15.08 -14.77 -3.57
C ASP A 237 14.54 -13.34 -3.72
N THR A 238 13.39 -13.22 -4.38
CA THR A 238 12.72 -11.98 -4.72
C THR A 238 11.20 -12.12 -4.69
N VAL A 239 10.50 -11.06 -4.27
CA VAL A 239 9.06 -10.90 -4.48
C VAL A 239 8.80 -9.58 -5.21
N PRO A 240 8.17 -9.57 -6.40
CA PRO A 240 7.67 -10.74 -7.15
C PRO A 240 8.79 -11.71 -7.58
N SER A 241 8.40 -12.96 -7.84
CA SER A 241 9.28 -14.02 -8.34
C SER A 241 10.08 -13.59 -9.57
N ASP A 242 11.39 -13.79 -9.55
CA ASP A 242 12.34 -13.29 -10.55
C ASP A 242 13.61 -14.16 -10.57
N ASP A 243 14.70 -13.67 -11.15
CA ASP A 243 15.97 -14.39 -11.19
C ASP A 243 16.58 -14.61 -9.78
N GLN A 244 16.73 -15.89 -9.41
CA GLN A 244 17.31 -16.33 -8.14
C GLN A 244 18.73 -16.89 -8.33
N SER A 245 19.59 -16.59 -7.37
CA SER A 245 20.96 -17.09 -7.30
C SER A 245 20.97 -18.60 -7.09
N THR A 246 21.51 -19.34 -8.07
CA THR A 246 21.62 -20.81 -8.03
C THR A 246 22.86 -21.31 -7.28
N GLY A 247 23.67 -20.38 -6.75
CA GLY A 247 24.92 -20.67 -6.05
C GLY A 247 25.28 -19.65 -4.99
N TRP A 248 26.48 -19.78 -4.42
CA TRP A 248 26.97 -18.84 -3.40
C TRP A 248 27.43 -17.51 -3.97
N ASP A 249 28.15 -17.57 -5.10
CA ASP A 249 28.68 -16.43 -5.85
C ASP A 249 28.10 -16.47 -7.26
N ASP A 250 26.77 -16.32 -7.35
CA ASP A 250 26.02 -16.32 -8.59
C ASP A 250 25.29 -14.98 -8.73
N ALA A 251 25.48 -14.32 -9.86
CA ALA A 251 24.96 -12.99 -10.11
C ALA A 251 23.55 -13.09 -10.69
N THR A 252 22.65 -12.18 -10.27
CA THR A 252 21.25 -12.19 -10.72
C THR A 252 20.91 -10.92 -11.49
N THR A 253 20.06 -11.05 -12.50
CA THR A 253 19.45 -9.91 -13.21
C THR A 253 17.96 -9.86 -12.95
N GLN A 254 17.53 -8.83 -12.23
CA GLN A 254 16.14 -8.63 -11.89
C GLN A 254 15.38 -7.98 -13.04
N THR A 255 14.24 -8.55 -13.40
CA THR A 255 13.43 -8.22 -14.57
C THR A 255 11.97 -7.88 -14.25
N GLN A 256 11.52 -8.10 -13.01
CA GLN A 256 10.14 -7.90 -12.57
C GLN A 256 9.99 -6.86 -11.46
N LEU A 257 8.95 -6.04 -11.59
CA LEU A 257 8.43 -5.17 -10.53
C LEU A 257 6.93 -5.41 -10.36
N VAL A 258 6.43 -5.09 -9.17
CA VAL A 258 5.00 -4.91 -8.94
C VAL A 258 4.67 -3.43 -8.81
N SER A 259 3.60 -2.97 -9.45
CA SER A 259 3.17 -1.57 -9.44
C SER A 259 1.93 -1.40 -8.58
N VAL A 260 1.96 -0.39 -7.72
CA VAL A 260 0.95 -0.07 -6.73
C VAL A 260 0.54 1.39 -6.88
N PRO A 261 -0.75 1.70 -7.07
CA PRO A 261 -1.20 3.08 -7.06
C PRO A 261 -1.13 3.65 -5.64
N LEU A 262 -0.37 4.72 -5.44
CA LEU A 262 -0.51 5.56 -4.24
C LEU A 262 -1.65 6.56 -4.45
N ALA A 263 -2.87 6.03 -4.48
CA ALA A 263 -4.05 6.85 -4.20
C ALA A 263 -4.10 7.08 -2.68
N VAL A 264 -3.43 8.13 -2.21
CA VAL A 264 -3.74 8.71 -0.91
C VAL A 264 -4.95 9.60 -1.14
N ASP A 265 -6.10 9.14 -0.68
CA ASP A 265 -7.29 9.97 -0.55
C ASP A 265 -7.00 11.06 0.49
N PRO A 266 -6.90 12.36 0.12
CA PRO A 266 -6.64 13.40 1.08
C PRO A 266 -7.83 13.51 2.02
N ALA A 267 -7.62 13.22 3.31
CA ALA A 267 -8.67 13.37 4.32
C ALA A 267 -9.39 14.72 4.20
N GLY A 268 -10.70 14.68 3.94
CA GLY A 268 -11.55 15.88 3.83
C GLY A 268 -11.60 16.53 2.45
N ASP A 269 -11.18 15.85 1.38
CA ASP A 269 -11.42 16.29 0.00
C ASP A 269 -12.89 16.09 -0.44
N LEU A 270 -13.69 15.37 0.36
CA LEU A 270 -15.14 15.37 0.28
C LEU A 270 -15.62 16.82 0.27
N ALA A 271 -16.08 17.27 -0.90
CA ALA A 271 -16.89 18.47 -1.00
C ALA A 271 -18.03 18.33 0.03
N SER A 272 -18.05 19.26 1.00
CA SER A 272 -18.99 19.29 2.12
C SER A 272 -20.36 18.76 1.72
N PRO A 273 -20.93 17.78 2.43
CA PRO A 273 -21.81 16.89 1.71
C PRO A 273 -23.25 17.38 1.65
N GLY A 274 -23.76 17.42 0.42
CA GLY A 274 -25.18 17.52 0.11
C GLY A 274 -25.85 18.84 0.50
N PRO A 275 -27.08 19.08 0.02
CA PRO A 275 -27.96 20.09 0.61
C PRO A 275 -28.04 19.85 2.13
N ALA A 276 -28.09 20.93 2.92
CA ALA A 276 -27.91 20.97 4.40
C ALA A 276 -28.78 20.01 5.25
N ASP A 277 -29.61 19.17 4.62
CA ASP A 277 -30.61 18.31 5.22
C ASP A 277 -30.26 16.81 5.07
N TRP A 278 -29.13 16.47 4.43
CA TRP A 278 -28.70 15.09 4.16
C TRP A 278 -27.75 14.56 5.25
N VAL A 279 -28.18 13.53 5.99
CA VAL A 279 -27.48 12.99 7.18
C VAL A 279 -26.68 11.70 6.86
N GLY A 280 -26.60 11.31 5.58
CA GLY A 280 -26.14 9.97 5.16
C GLY A 280 -24.67 9.84 4.74
N VAL A 281 -23.79 10.75 5.15
CA VAL A 281 -22.66 11.12 4.27
C VAL A 281 -21.26 10.59 4.59
N ALA A 282 -21.16 9.43 5.23
CA ALA A 282 -19.84 8.88 5.52
C ALA A 282 -19.36 7.90 4.42
N TRP A 283 -20.26 7.10 3.81
CA TRP A 283 -19.84 5.99 2.94
C TRP A 283 -19.36 6.39 1.53
N THR A 284 -19.63 7.61 1.08
CA THR A 284 -19.23 8.07 -0.26
C THR A 284 -17.73 8.34 -0.39
N ASP A 285 -17.01 8.32 0.73
CA ASP A 285 -15.55 8.38 0.76
C ASP A 285 -14.97 7.05 0.27
N MET A 286 -14.74 6.97 -1.04
CA MET A 286 -14.15 5.81 -1.69
C MET A 286 -12.64 6.05 -1.78
N SER A 287 -11.89 5.51 -0.83
CA SER A 287 -10.47 5.85 -0.68
C SER A 287 -9.56 5.13 -1.68
N ARG A 288 -9.97 3.95 -2.15
CA ARG A 288 -9.19 3.15 -3.12
C ARG A 288 -10.08 2.33 -4.05
N LEU A 289 -9.73 2.32 -5.34
CA LEU A 289 -10.23 1.35 -6.33
C LEU A 289 -9.08 0.39 -6.66
N HIS A 290 -9.25 -0.88 -6.29
CA HIS A 290 -8.37 -1.97 -6.69
C HIS A 290 -8.96 -2.67 -7.90
N ALA A 291 -8.13 -2.90 -8.91
CA ALA A 291 -8.50 -3.65 -10.10
C ALA A 291 -7.50 -4.80 -10.31
N TRP A 292 -8.05 -5.99 -10.53
CA TRP A 292 -7.29 -7.16 -10.97
C TRP A 292 -8.03 -7.81 -12.14
N ALA A 293 -7.33 -8.52 -13.01
CA ALA A 293 -7.96 -9.20 -14.13
C ALA A 293 -7.33 -10.57 -14.36
N ASP A 294 -8.14 -11.51 -14.85
CA ASP A 294 -7.69 -12.75 -15.47
C ASP A 294 -8.02 -12.74 -16.97
N ASP A 295 -7.92 -13.89 -17.65
CA ASP A 295 -8.21 -14.02 -19.07
C ASP A 295 -9.72 -13.86 -19.41
N GLN A 296 -10.59 -13.80 -18.40
CA GLN A 296 -12.05 -13.82 -18.54
C GLN A 296 -12.76 -12.67 -17.81
N ASN A 297 -12.18 -12.13 -16.75
CA ASN A 297 -12.86 -11.26 -15.79
C ASN A 297 -11.97 -10.09 -15.37
N ILE A 298 -12.63 -8.97 -15.05
CA ILE A 298 -12.06 -7.87 -14.28
C ILE A 298 -12.72 -7.91 -12.90
N TYR A 299 -11.91 -8.02 -11.87
CA TYR A 299 -12.28 -7.94 -10.48
C TYR A 299 -12.00 -6.53 -9.97
N LEU A 300 -13.02 -5.91 -9.38
CA LEU A 300 -12.93 -4.57 -8.84
C LEU A 300 -13.31 -4.59 -7.37
N PHE A 301 -12.49 -3.97 -6.54
CA PHE A 301 -12.76 -3.78 -5.13
C PHE A 301 -12.61 -2.30 -4.78
N ILE A 302 -13.62 -1.74 -4.13
CA ILE A 302 -13.61 -0.36 -3.67
C ILE A 302 -13.58 -0.37 -2.15
N ASN A 303 -12.57 0.25 -1.57
CA ASN A 303 -12.54 0.46 -0.13
C ASN A 303 -13.49 1.60 0.23
N SER A 304 -14.50 1.31 1.05
CA SER A 304 -15.46 2.29 1.58
C SER A 304 -15.50 2.13 3.10
N PRO A 305 -14.54 2.71 3.84
CA PRO A 305 -14.32 2.44 5.27
C PRO A 305 -15.50 2.85 6.14
N ALA A 306 -16.37 3.73 5.64
CA ALA A 306 -17.56 4.20 6.33
C ALA A 306 -18.87 3.57 5.80
N TYR A 307 -18.80 2.52 4.96
CA TYR A 307 -19.98 1.75 4.58
C TYR A 307 -20.50 0.93 5.76
N ASP A 308 -21.78 1.13 6.10
CA ASP A 308 -22.52 0.32 7.06
C ASP A 308 -23.79 -0.18 6.38
N PRO A 309 -23.97 -1.51 6.16
CA PRO A 309 -25.13 -2.05 5.48
C PRO A 309 -26.47 -1.80 6.20
N ALA A 310 -26.45 -1.34 7.46
CA ALA A 310 -27.66 -1.02 8.21
C ALA A 310 -28.16 0.41 7.96
N VAL A 311 -27.31 1.33 7.49
CA VAL A 311 -27.63 2.76 7.39
C VAL A 311 -27.17 3.43 6.09
N SER A 312 -26.25 2.82 5.35
CA SER A 312 -25.75 3.34 4.10
C SER A 312 -26.69 2.95 2.96
N SER A 313 -27.21 3.96 2.26
CA SER A 313 -28.02 3.77 1.06
C SER A 313 -27.54 4.67 -0.05
N GLY A 314 -27.61 4.20 -1.30
CA GLY A 314 -27.34 5.04 -2.46
C GLY A 314 -27.00 4.24 -3.71
N GLN A 315 -26.16 4.81 -4.56
CA GLN A 315 -25.74 4.21 -5.81
C GLN A 315 -24.22 4.26 -5.95
N LEU A 316 -23.65 3.15 -6.40
CA LEU A 316 -22.28 3.07 -6.87
C LEU A 316 -22.30 3.11 -8.40
N GLY A 317 -21.33 3.82 -8.99
CA GLY A 317 -21.14 3.88 -10.42
C GLY A 317 -19.68 3.61 -10.76
N LEU A 318 -19.46 2.78 -11.77
CA LEU A 318 -18.17 2.54 -12.38
C LEU A 318 -18.23 2.97 -13.84
N ALA A 319 -17.32 3.84 -14.24
CA ALA A 319 -17.17 4.23 -15.63
C ALA A 319 -15.94 3.51 -16.21
N ILE A 320 -16.10 2.86 -17.37
CA ILE A 320 -15.07 2.08 -18.04
C ILE A 320 -14.86 2.67 -19.43
N ASP A 321 -13.63 3.07 -19.71
CA ASP A 321 -13.17 3.49 -21.03
C ASP A 321 -12.42 2.31 -21.69
N THR A 322 -12.76 2.01 -22.94
CA THR A 322 -12.14 0.94 -23.74
C THR A 322 -11.49 1.45 -25.02
N GLY A 323 -11.43 2.78 -25.23
CA GLY A 323 -10.73 3.38 -26.36
C GLY A 323 -11.40 4.64 -26.92
N PRO A 324 -11.21 4.94 -28.22
CA PRO A 324 -11.70 6.18 -28.81
C PRO A 324 -13.23 6.15 -28.96
N GLY A 325 -13.93 6.63 -27.94
CA GLY A 325 -15.39 6.58 -27.82
C GLY A 325 -15.92 7.28 -26.57
N GLY A 326 -17.18 6.98 -26.21
CA GLY A 326 -17.79 7.34 -24.94
C GLY A 326 -18.73 8.57 -24.89
N GLY A 327 -19.43 8.68 -23.76
CA GLY A 327 -20.37 9.75 -23.46
C GLY A 327 -19.91 10.63 -22.29
N ASN A 328 -20.03 11.94 -22.41
CA ASN A 328 -19.61 12.90 -21.38
C ASN A 328 -20.62 13.11 -20.25
N PHE A 329 -21.70 12.32 -20.22
CA PHE A 329 -22.76 12.43 -19.22
C PHE A 329 -23.25 11.07 -18.76
N ASP A 330 -23.72 11.02 -17.53
CA ASP A 330 -24.44 9.87 -17.01
C ASP A 330 -25.72 9.59 -17.82
N PRO A 331 -25.90 8.37 -18.38
CA PRO A 331 -27.03 8.06 -19.23
C PRO A 331 -28.35 7.91 -18.47
N TRP A 332 -28.30 7.87 -17.13
CA TRP A 332 -29.48 7.85 -16.26
C TRP A 332 -29.90 9.23 -15.75
N GLY A 333 -29.29 10.31 -16.26
CA GLY A 333 -29.74 11.68 -16.03
C GLY A 333 -29.29 12.28 -14.69
N ASN A 334 -28.32 11.67 -14.00
CA ASN A 334 -27.67 12.32 -12.87
C ASN A 334 -26.77 13.47 -13.37
N ALA A 335 -26.56 14.47 -12.52
CA ALA A 335 -25.66 15.59 -12.80
C ALA A 335 -24.18 15.19 -12.66
N ILE A 336 -23.78 14.13 -13.36
CA ILE A 336 -22.40 13.65 -13.44
C ILE A 336 -21.92 13.91 -14.87
N SER A 337 -20.85 14.68 -14.97
CA SER A 337 -20.15 14.94 -16.22
C SER A 337 -18.79 14.27 -16.17
N TYR A 338 -18.44 13.55 -17.22
CA TYR A 338 -17.14 12.92 -17.37
C TYR A 338 -16.24 13.86 -18.18
N ASP A 339 -15.24 14.43 -17.52
CA ASP A 339 -14.20 15.28 -18.13
C ASP A 339 -12.83 14.75 -17.70
N TYR A 340 -12.46 13.58 -18.23
CA TYR A 340 -11.18 12.96 -17.94
C TYR A 340 -10.07 13.74 -18.65
N GLN A 341 -9.37 14.58 -17.89
CA GLN A 341 -8.30 15.43 -18.42
C GLN A 341 -6.99 14.67 -18.66
N PHE A 342 -6.86 13.49 -18.05
CA PHE A 342 -5.69 12.64 -18.10
C PHE A 342 -6.15 11.18 -18.09
N THR A 343 -5.65 10.38 -19.03
CA THR A 343 -5.77 8.92 -18.99
C THR A 343 -4.40 8.30 -18.75
N ASN A 344 -4.25 7.53 -17.68
CA ASN A 344 -3.18 6.54 -17.58
C ASN A 344 -3.58 5.38 -18.49
N GLN A 345 -3.18 5.45 -19.76
CA GLN A 345 -3.53 4.41 -20.72
C GLN A 345 -2.88 3.07 -20.37
N ASN A 346 -1.81 3.08 -19.57
CA ASN A 346 -1.20 1.95 -18.89
C ASN A 346 -0.56 2.41 -17.56
N LEU A 347 -0.36 1.48 -16.61
CA LEU A 347 0.57 1.66 -15.49
C LEU A 347 1.95 2.01 -16.06
N GLY A 348 2.46 3.22 -15.78
CA GLY A 348 3.75 3.72 -16.27
C GLY A 348 3.76 4.46 -17.63
N SER A 349 2.61 4.86 -18.18
CA SER A 349 2.60 5.79 -19.32
C SER A 349 2.49 7.25 -18.85
N THR A 350 3.24 8.17 -19.47
CA THR A 350 3.02 9.62 -19.29
C THR A 350 1.57 9.95 -19.66
N PRO A 351 0.81 10.60 -18.76
CA PRO A 351 -0.57 10.97 -19.05
C PRO A 351 -0.64 11.76 -20.35
N THR A 352 -1.37 11.23 -21.33
CA THR A 352 -1.64 11.96 -22.57
C THR A 352 -2.97 12.67 -22.43
N ALA A 353 -3.04 13.93 -22.86
CA ALA A 353 -4.27 14.67 -22.96
C ALA A 353 -5.09 14.11 -24.13
N ALA A 354 -5.76 12.99 -23.90
CA ALA A 354 -6.83 12.48 -24.74
C ALA A 354 -8.11 12.58 -23.93
N ALA A 355 -9.11 13.25 -24.48
CA ALA A 355 -10.46 13.21 -23.93
C ALA A 355 -11.05 11.83 -24.20
N ASN A 356 -10.60 10.83 -23.46
CA ASN A 356 -11.26 9.55 -23.47
C ASN A 356 -12.50 9.68 -22.59
N LEU A 357 -13.66 9.35 -23.16
CA LEU A 357 -14.91 9.33 -22.44
C LEU A 357 -15.28 7.87 -22.15
N PRO A 358 -16.03 7.59 -21.08
CA PRO A 358 -16.36 6.22 -20.74
C PRO A 358 -17.30 5.62 -21.79
N ASP A 359 -16.96 4.43 -22.27
CA ASP A 359 -17.75 3.63 -23.20
C ASP A 359 -18.86 2.86 -22.47
N TYR A 360 -18.57 2.42 -21.24
CA TYR A 360 -19.50 1.67 -20.41
C TYR A 360 -19.63 2.34 -19.06
N ILE A 361 -20.85 2.33 -18.53
CA ILE A 361 -21.11 2.69 -17.14
C ILE A 361 -21.88 1.54 -16.51
N ILE A 362 -21.34 1.01 -15.42
CA ILE A 362 -21.98 0.01 -14.58
C ILE A 362 -22.50 0.73 -13.33
N ARG A 363 -23.72 0.41 -12.91
CA ARG A 363 -24.30 0.94 -11.67
C ARG A 363 -24.87 -0.16 -10.81
N GLY A 364 -24.74 0.02 -9.51
CA GLY A 364 -25.35 -0.80 -8.48
C GLY A 364 -26.06 0.08 -7.46
N ASN A 365 -27.14 -0.42 -6.89
CA ASN A 365 -27.71 0.17 -5.69
C ASN A 365 -26.99 -0.41 -4.47
N VAL A 366 -26.75 0.45 -3.49
CA VAL A 366 -26.32 0.08 -2.15
C VAL A 366 -27.58 0.16 -1.28
N PHE A 367 -28.01 -0.99 -0.75
CA PHE A 367 -29.22 -1.11 0.07
C PHE A 367 -28.89 -1.39 1.53
#